data_AF-T0Q320-F1
#
_entry.id   AF-T0Q320-F1
#
_cell.length_a   1.000
_cell.length_b   1.000
_cell.length_c   1.000
_cell.angle_alpha   90.00
_cell.angle_beta   90.00
_cell.angle_gamma   90.00
#
_symmetry.space_group_name_H-M   'P 1'
#
loop_
_entity.id
_entity.type
_entity.pdbx_description
1 polymer ?
#
loop_
_entity_poly.entity_id
_entity_poly.type
_entity_poly.pdbx_seq_one_letter_code
_entity_poly.pdbx_strand_id
1 'polypeptide(L)'
;MPSDWVCDECEQENTGDDAECVACENPRPTASPYAGYKVARVVAVEAIPKTKLRAVKVQVDATTELTIVTNARVDAGEERHIVVATIGSTVTIDGEEVEVKKATVGGRKSEGMLVDAPMLGWKGGAAGAAVFLPNTFAIGSEPPASRP
;
A
#
# COMPACT_ATOMS: atom_id res chain seq x y z
N MET A 1 26.38 2.06 0.14
CA MET A 1 26.48 1.74 -1.29
C MET A 1 25.20 1.06 -1.68
N PRO A 2 24.42 1.61 -2.62
CA PRO A 2 23.27 0.91 -3.16
C PRO A 2 23.75 -0.40 -3.82
N SER A 3 22.91 -1.43 -3.86
CA SER A 3 23.25 -2.68 -4.54
C SER A 3 23.25 -2.49 -6.06
N ASP A 4 24.14 -3.20 -6.75
CA ASP A 4 24.19 -3.30 -8.21
C ASP A 4 22.85 -3.81 -8.77
N TRP A 5 22.53 -3.45 -10.01
CA TRP A 5 21.25 -3.77 -10.64
C TRP A 5 21.40 -4.16 -12.11
N VAL A 6 20.50 -5.01 -12.59
CA VAL A 6 20.47 -5.47 -13.98
C VAL A 6 19.36 -4.71 -14.71
N CYS A 7 19.66 -4.16 -15.87
CA CYS A 7 18.68 -3.47 -16.69
C CYS A 7 17.65 -4.45 -17.28
N ASP A 8 16.36 -4.21 -17.04
CA ASP A 8 15.29 -5.07 -17.56
C ASP A 8 15.16 -5.03 -19.09
N GLU A 9 15.69 -4.00 -19.75
CA GLU A 9 15.56 -3.80 -21.20
C GLU A 9 16.71 -4.44 -22.00
N CYS A 10 17.94 -4.35 -21.49
CA CYS A 10 19.15 -4.78 -22.21
C CYS A 10 20.04 -5.75 -21.42
N GLU A 11 19.60 -6.18 -20.24
CA GLU A 11 20.29 -7.12 -19.35
C GLU A 11 21.69 -6.66 -18.89
N GLN A 12 22.02 -5.38 -19.08
CA GLN A 12 23.28 -4.80 -18.67
C GLN A 12 23.37 -4.70 -17.13
N GLU A 13 24.49 -5.13 -16.58
CA GLU A 13 24.85 -4.92 -15.17
C GLU A 13 25.29 -3.46 -14.96
N ASN A 14 24.68 -2.79 -13.99
CA ASN A 14 24.95 -1.40 -13.61
C ASN A 14 25.33 -1.34 -12.13
N THR A 15 26.14 -0.35 -11.77
CA THR A 15 26.54 -0.16 -10.37
C THR A 15 25.40 0.45 -9.56
N GLY A 16 25.41 0.25 -8.25
CA GLY A 16 24.40 0.83 -7.38
C GLY A 16 24.30 2.36 -7.42
N ASP A 17 25.35 3.07 -7.80
CA ASP A 17 25.36 4.54 -7.88
C ASP A 17 24.76 5.07 -9.19
N ASP A 18 24.55 4.20 -10.20
CA ASP A 18 24.00 4.59 -11.50
C ASP A 18 22.47 4.80 -11.41
N ALA A 19 22.02 6.00 -11.80
CA ALA A 19 20.60 6.36 -11.84
C ALA A 19 19.89 5.87 -13.12
N GLU A 20 20.65 5.51 -14.14
CA GLU A 20 20.22 5.03 -15.45
C GLU A 20 21.21 4.01 -16.00
N CYS A 21 20.79 3.22 -16.97
CA CYS A 21 21.60 2.14 -17.51
C CYS A 21 22.74 2.71 -18.35
N VAL A 22 23.97 2.26 -18.07
CA VAL A 22 25.19 2.72 -18.78
C VAL A 22 25.19 2.36 -20.27
N ALA A 23 24.39 1.36 -20.68
CA ALA A 23 24.36 0.88 -22.07
C ALA A 23 23.21 1.46 -22.90
N CYS A 24 22.01 1.56 -22.33
CA CYS A 24 20.82 1.98 -23.07
C CYS A 24 20.13 3.24 -22.51
N GLU A 25 20.70 3.87 -21.48
CA GLU A 25 20.19 5.10 -20.85
C GLU A 25 18.79 4.94 -20.21
N ASN A 26 18.25 3.72 -20.13
CA ASN A 26 16.99 3.49 -19.43
C ASN A 26 17.15 3.75 -17.93
N PRO A 27 16.19 4.43 -17.28
CA PRO A 27 16.29 4.74 -15.86
C PRO A 27 16.39 3.45 -15.04
N ARG A 28 17.13 3.52 -13.93
CA ARG A 28 17.14 2.44 -12.95
C ARG A 28 15.69 2.13 -12.56
N PRO A 29 15.27 0.85 -12.58
CA PRO A 29 14.02 0.44 -11.97
C PRO A 29 14.15 0.71 -10.49
N THR A 30 13.74 1.91 -10.07
CA THR A 30 13.52 2.21 -8.67
C THR A 30 12.29 1.42 -8.31
N ALA A 31 12.48 0.37 -7.50
CA ALA A 31 11.35 -0.30 -6.87
C ALA A 31 10.54 0.78 -6.19
N SER A 32 9.32 1.02 -6.69
CA SER A 32 8.41 1.98 -6.09
C SER A 32 8.35 1.69 -4.59
N PRO A 33 8.49 2.70 -3.70
CA PRO A 33 8.34 2.47 -2.27
C PRO A 33 6.94 1.94 -1.91
N TYR A 34 6.03 1.98 -2.89
CA TYR A 34 4.66 1.53 -2.79
C TYR A 34 4.40 0.21 -3.51
N ALA A 35 5.45 -0.58 -3.78
CA ALA A 35 5.30 -1.91 -4.38
C ALA A 35 4.29 -2.77 -3.58
N GLY A 36 3.17 -3.10 -4.23
CA GLY A 36 2.07 -3.87 -3.65
C GLY A 36 1.05 -3.06 -2.83
N TYR A 37 1.23 -1.75 -2.74
CA TYR A 37 0.23 -0.82 -2.23
C TYR A 37 -0.75 -0.48 -3.34
N LYS A 38 -2.02 -0.37 -2.99
CA LYS A 38 -3.08 -0.05 -3.94
C LYS A 38 -4.01 0.99 -3.35
N VAL A 39 -4.42 1.93 -4.18
CA VAL A 39 -5.60 2.75 -3.94
C VAL A 39 -6.82 1.83 -4.00
N ALA A 40 -7.64 1.87 -2.97
CA ALA A 40 -8.78 0.99 -2.81
C ALA A 40 -10.03 1.76 -2.42
N ARG A 41 -11.19 1.30 -2.89
CA ARG A 41 -12.49 1.85 -2.48
C ARG A 41 -13.06 1.04 -1.35
N VAL A 42 -13.60 1.70 -0.33
CA VAL A 42 -14.24 1.02 0.80
C VAL A 42 -15.68 0.68 0.42
N VAL A 43 -15.95 -0.62 0.26
CA VAL A 43 -17.26 -1.14 -0.17
C VAL A 43 -18.18 -1.36 1.03
N ALA A 44 -17.66 -1.91 2.13
CA ALA A 44 -18.43 -2.17 3.33
C ALA A 44 -17.56 -2.14 4.58
N VAL A 45 -18.17 -1.82 5.72
CA VAL A 45 -17.51 -1.80 7.03
C VAL A 45 -18.41 -2.50 8.04
N GLU A 46 -17.93 -3.59 8.61
CA GLU A 46 -18.66 -4.37 9.62
C GLU A 46 -17.91 -4.32 10.95
N ALA A 47 -18.60 -3.94 12.03
CA ALA A 47 -18.03 -4.05 13.37
C ALA A 47 -17.88 -5.53 13.76
N ILE A 48 -16.73 -5.90 14.34
CA ILE A 48 -16.50 -7.25 14.84
C ILE A 48 -16.98 -7.33 16.30
N PRO A 49 -18.01 -8.15 16.62
CA PRO A 49 -18.59 -8.21 17.95
C PRO A 49 -17.55 -8.48 19.04
N LYS A 50 -17.74 -7.85 20.22
CA LYS A 50 -16.85 -8.00 21.40
C LYS A 50 -15.41 -7.54 21.18
N THR A 51 -15.14 -6.78 20.11
CA THR A 51 -13.85 -6.14 19.86
C THR A 51 -14.04 -4.67 19.50
N LYS A 52 -12.96 -3.90 19.44
CA LYS A 52 -12.95 -2.54 18.87
C LYS A 52 -12.64 -2.55 17.36
N LEU A 53 -12.54 -3.74 16.76
CA LEU A 53 -12.11 -3.92 15.38
C LEU A 53 -13.29 -3.87 14.41
N ARG A 54 -12.95 -3.62 13.15
CA ARG A 54 -13.87 -3.59 12.02
C ARG A 54 -13.28 -4.46 10.92
N ALA A 55 -14.13 -5.24 10.26
CA ALA A 55 -13.82 -5.87 8.99
C ALA A 55 -14.20 -4.88 7.89
N VAL A 56 -13.19 -4.35 7.20
CA VAL A 56 -13.33 -3.39 6.11
C VAL A 56 -13.19 -4.18 4.81
N LYS A 57 -14.25 -4.22 4.02
CA LYS A 57 -14.22 -4.77 2.68
C LYS A 57 -13.82 -3.66 1.71
N VAL A 58 -12.75 -3.91 0.96
CA VAL A 58 -12.18 -2.95 0.03
C VAL A 58 -12.10 -3.55 -1.36
N GLN A 59 -12.40 -2.74 -2.37
CA GLN A 59 -12.18 -3.08 -3.77
C GLN A 59 -10.81 -2.56 -4.20
N VAL A 60 -9.94 -3.46 -4.68
CA VAL A 60 -8.57 -3.14 -5.10
C VAL A 60 -8.35 -3.22 -6.61
N ASP A 61 -9.33 -3.77 -7.35
CA ASP A 61 -9.43 -3.71 -8.80
C ASP A 61 -10.89 -3.96 -9.23
N ALA A 62 -11.17 -4.07 -10.53
CA ALA A 62 -12.54 -4.26 -11.03
C ALA A 62 -13.25 -5.53 -10.50
N THR A 63 -12.50 -6.56 -10.12
CA THR A 63 -13.01 -7.89 -9.78
C THR A 63 -12.62 -8.39 -8.39
N THR A 64 -11.60 -7.80 -7.78
CA THR A 64 -10.99 -8.26 -6.54
C THR A 64 -11.42 -7.39 -5.39
N GLU A 65 -12.07 -8.02 -4.42
CA GLU A 65 -12.34 -7.45 -3.11
C GLU A 65 -11.49 -8.16 -2.07
N LEU A 66 -10.94 -7.39 -1.12
CA LEU A 66 -10.21 -7.90 0.04
C LEU A 66 -10.95 -7.54 1.32
N THR A 67 -10.85 -8.39 2.33
CA THR A 67 -11.27 -8.05 3.68
C THR A 67 -10.03 -7.72 4.51
N ILE A 68 -10.01 -6.54 5.13
CA ILE A 68 -8.93 -6.10 6.00
C ILE A 68 -9.52 -5.75 7.36
N VAL A 69 -8.94 -6.31 8.42
CA VAL A 69 -9.37 -6.06 9.79
C VAL A 69 -8.54 -4.94 10.40
N THR A 70 -9.19 -3.92 10.95
CA THR A 70 -8.50 -2.77 11.55
C THR A 70 -9.29 -2.15 12.71
N ASN A 71 -8.60 -1.43 13.59
CA ASN A 71 -9.21 -0.55 14.59
C ASN A 71 -9.44 0.87 14.01
N ALA A 72 -8.79 1.21 12.89
CA ALA A 72 -8.93 2.52 12.26
C ALA A 72 -10.40 2.81 11.92
N ARG A 73 -10.82 4.05 12.17
CA ARG A 73 -12.15 4.50 11.77
C ARG A 73 -12.15 4.76 10.27
N VAL A 74 -12.94 3.98 9.57
CA VAL A 74 -13.13 4.06 8.13
C VAL A 74 -14.62 3.94 7.86
N ASP A 75 -15.10 4.75 6.93
CA ASP A 75 -16.48 4.75 6.47
C ASP A 75 -16.51 4.29 5.01
N ALA A 76 -17.52 3.50 4.65
CA ALA A 76 -17.76 3.12 3.27
C ALA A 76 -18.27 4.34 2.47
N GLY A 77 -17.87 4.44 1.20
CA GLY A 77 -18.30 5.54 0.35
C GLY A 77 -17.67 5.49 -1.03
N GLU A 78 -18.40 5.95 -2.03
CA GLU A 78 -17.95 5.94 -3.43
C GLU A 78 -16.91 7.04 -3.72
N GLU A 79 -16.92 8.12 -2.94
CA GLU A 79 -16.05 9.27 -3.15
C GLU A 79 -14.76 9.23 -2.31
N ARG A 80 -14.59 8.18 -1.50
CA ARG A 80 -13.49 8.07 -0.54
C ARG A 80 -12.66 6.84 -0.85
N HIS A 81 -11.52 7.07 -1.47
CA HIS A 81 -10.51 6.04 -1.64
C HIS A 81 -9.57 6.03 -0.43
N ILE A 82 -8.98 4.88 -0.16
CA ILE A 82 -7.96 4.68 0.86
C ILE A 82 -6.76 3.99 0.23
N VAL A 83 -5.67 3.85 0.98
CA VAL A 83 -4.51 3.07 0.54
C VAL A 83 -4.41 1.81 1.38
N VAL A 84 -4.21 0.68 0.71
CA VAL A 84 -4.03 -0.63 1.34
C VAL A 84 -2.75 -1.27 0.85
N ALA A 85 -2.00 -1.89 1.74
CA ALA A 85 -0.89 -2.77 1.40
C ALA A 85 -1.43 -4.19 1.25
N THR A 86 -1.19 -4.81 0.10
CA THR A 86 -1.65 -6.17 -0.21
C THR A 86 -0.68 -7.22 0.34
N ILE A 87 -1.04 -8.50 0.26
CA ILE A 87 -0.16 -9.58 0.75
C ILE A 87 1.13 -9.62 -0.07
N GLY A 88 2.25 -9.81 0.62
CA GLY A 88 3.60 -9.79 0.03
C GLY A 88 4.19 -8.39 -0.11
N SER A 89 3.43 -7.33 0.21
CA SER A 89 3.97 -5.97 0.32
C SER A 89 4.79 -5.81 1.60
N THR A 90 5.76 -4.92 1.58
CA THR A 90 6.54 -4.51 2.77
C THR A 90 6.04 -3.17 3.26
N VAL A 91 5.69 -3.07 4.55
CA VAL A 91 5.23 -1.84 5.20
C VAL A 91 6.19 -1.45 6.30
N THR A 92 6.61 -0.19 6.32
CA THR A 92 7.43 0.34 7.40
C THR A 92 6.55 0.82 8.54
N ILE A 93 6.66 0.18 9.70
CA ILE A 93 5.92 0.52 10.92
C ILE A 93 6.95 0.88 11.98
N ASP A 94 6.93 2.12 12.48
CA ASP A 94 7.87 2.62 13.50
C ASP A 94 9.36 2.42 13.14
N GLY A 95 9.68 2.40 11.85
CA GLY A 95 11.05 2.19 11.34
C GLY A 95 11.43 0.73 11.09
N GLU A 96 10.53 -0.21 11.37
CA GLU A 96 10.72 -1.64 11.07
C GLU A 96 9.97 -2.04 9.79
N GLU A 97 10.62 -2.77 8.91
CA GLU A 97 10.01 -3.33 7.71
C GLU A 97 9.24 -4.61 8.03
N VAL A 98 7.94 -4.59 7.78
CA VAL A 98 7.02 -5.69 8.07
C VAL A 98 6.38 -6.17 6.77
N GLU A 99 6.57 -7.45 6.45
CA GLU A 99 5.91 -8.10 5.32
C GLU A 99 4.43 -8.39 5.65
N VAL A 100 3.53 -7.95 4.78
CA VAL A 100 2.09 -8.15 4.94
C VAL A 100 1.72 -9.59 4.59
N LYS A 101 1.23 -10.33 5.58
CA LYS A 101 0.80 -11.73 5.44
C LYS A 101 -0.68 -11.88 5.74
N LYS A 102 -1.29 -12.95 5.22
CA LYS A 102 -2.65 -13.34 5.61
C LYS A 102 -2.67 -13.66 7.11
N ALA A 103 -3.62 -13.06 7.83
CA ALA A 103 -3.78 -13.28 9.26
C ALA A 103 -5.26 -13.46 9.62
N THR A 104 -5.52 -14.06 10.79
CA THR A 104 -6.86 -14.08 11.40
C THR A 104 -6.84 -13.13 12.59
N VAL A 105 -7.66 -12.08 12.54
CA VAL A 105 -7.71 -11.02 13.55
C VAL A 105 -9.17 -10.85 13.97
N GLY A 106 -9.45 -10.96 15.27
CA GLY A 106 -10.83 -10.88 15.79
C GLY A 106 -11.77 -11.94 15.21
N GLY A 107 -11.24 -13.11 14.80
CA GLY A 107 -12.03 -14.18 14.17
C GLY A 107 -12.41 -13.93 12.71
N ARG A 108 -11.89 -12.88 12.08
CA ARG A 108 -12.04 -12.59 10.65
C ARG A 108 -10.70 -12.72 9.94
N LYS A 109 -10.72 -13.17 8.68
CA LYS A 109 -9.52 -13.18 7.83
C LYS A 109 -9.19 -11.75 7.40
N SER A 110 -7.93 -11.38 7.50
CA SER A 110 -7.38 -10.11 7.02
C SER A 110 -6.36 -10.41 5.92
N GLU A 111 -6.57 -9.82 4.74
CA GLU A 111 -5.80 -10.06 3.51
C GLU A 111 -5.01 -8.83 3.08
N GLY A 112 -4.62 -8.00 4.05
CA GLY A 112 -3.87 -6.78 3.83
C GLY A 112 -3.78 -5.95 5.09
N MET A 113 -3.27 -4.73 4.92
CA MET A 113 -3.19 -3.71 5.96
C MET A 113 -3.64 -2.36 5.41
N LEU A 114 -4.39 -1.59 6.20
CA LEU A 114 -4.66 -0.19 5.86
C LEU A 114 -3.44 0.64 6.16
N VAL A 115 -3.13 1.56 5.26
CA VAL A 115 -1.90 2.35 5.32
C VAL A 115 -2.24 3.75 5.81
N ASP A 116 -1.44 4.25 6.75
CA ASP A 116 -1.52 5.62 7.25
C ASP A 116 -0.49 6.54 6.58
N ALA A 117 -0.57 7.85 6.86
CA ALA A 117 0.31 8.82 6.23
C ALA A 117 1.80 8.61 6.61
N PRO A 118 2.15 8.33 7.89
CA PRO A 118 3.51 7.96 8.27
C PRO A 118 4.07 6.75 7.51
N MET A 119 3.29 5.69 7.33
CA MET A 119 3.70 4.50 6.56
C MET A 119 4.01 4.83 5.09
N LEU A 120 3.35 5.85 4.51
CA LEU A 120 3.63 6.32 3.15
C LEU A 120 4.80 7.31 3.06
N GLY A 121 5.41 7.67 4.21
CA GLY A 121 6.42 8.72 4.29
C GLY A 121 5.86 10.13 4.06
N TRP A 122 4.54 10.30 4.12
CA TRP A 122 3.91 11.60 3.88
C TRP A 122 4.03 12.53 5.09
N LYS A 123 4.20 13.82 4.81
CA LYS A 123 4.18 14.86 5.85
C LYS A 123 2.74 15.16 6.27
N GLY A 124 2.48 15.02 7.57
CA GLY A 124 1.20 15.34 8.18
C GLY A 124 0.16 14.24 8.03
N GLY A 125 -0.59 13.98 9.11
CA GLY A 125 -1.54 12.87 9.22
C GLY A 125 -1.44 12.23 10.59
N ALA A 126 -2.43 11.42 10.97
CA ALA A 126 -2.43 10.73 12.25
C ALA A 126 -1.93 9.29 12.06
N ALA A 127 -0.97 8.87 12.88
CA ALA A 127 -0.58 7.46 12.97
C ALA A 127 -1.78 6.59 13.38
N GLY A 128 -1.92 5.43 12.75
CA GLY A 128 -3.03 4.51 12.96
C GLY A 128 -4.36 4.93 12.33
N ALA A 129 -4.40 6.01 11.54
CA ALA A 129 -5.56 6.43 10.77
C ALA A 129 -5.32 6.19 9.28
N ALA A 130 -6.24 5.45 8.64
CA ALA A 130 -6.19 5.21 7.21
C ALA A 130 -6.13 6.54 6.44
N VAL A 131 -5.27 6.62 5.44
CA VAL A 131 -5.27 7.78 4.54
C VAL A 131 -6.53 7.77 3.68
N PHE A 132 -7.04 8.96 3.39
CA PHE A 132 -8.14 9.15 2.46
C PHE A 132 -7.65 9.93 1.24
N LEU A 133 -8.02 9.43 0.06
CA LEU A 133 -7.72 10.02 -1.23
C LEU A 133 -9.02 10.42 -1.94
N PRO A 134 -9.00 11.51 -2.72
CA PRO A 134 -10.09 11.83 -3.65
C PRO A 134 -10.36 10.68 -4.62
N ASN A 135 -11.60 10.59 -5.11
CA ASN A 135 -11.98 9.60 -6.12
C ASN A 135 -11.31 9.79 -7.50
N THR A 136 -10.54 10.87 -7.69
CA THR A 136 -9.72 11.09 -8.88
C THR A 136 -8.58 10.10 -9.02
N PHE A 137 -8.18 9.44 -7.92
CA PHE A 137 -7.16 8.39 -7.93
C PHE A 137 -7.79 7.05 -8.31
N ALA A 138 -7.26 6.39 -9.34
CA ALA A 138 -7.83 5.15 -9.86
C ALA A 138 -7.69 3.99 -8.87
N ILE A 139 -8.74 3.20 -8.69
CA ILE A 139 -8.69 1.98 -7.89
C ILE A 139 -7.66 1.01 -8.51
N GLY A 140 -6.78 0.47 -7.66
CA GLY A 140 -5.72 -0.46 -8.05
C GLY A 140 -4.41 0.20 -8.47
N SER A 141 -4.37 1.53 -8.64
CA SER A 141 -3.13 2.25 -8.87
C SER A 141 -2.29 2.32 -7.59
N GLU A 142 -1.01 2.64 -7.75
CA GLU A 142 -0.17 3.01 -6.62
C GLU A 142 -0.63 4.35 -6.02
N PRO A 143 -0.39 4.57 -4.71
CA PRO A 143 -0.64 5.84 -4.05
C PRO A 143 0.32 6.93 -4.56
N PRO A 144 -0.05 8.22 -4.44
CA PRO A 144 0.84 9.32 -4.82
C PRO A 144 2.09 9.41 -3.91
N ALA A 145 3.15 10.02 -4.41
CA ALA A 145 4.39 10.24 -3.64
C ALA A 145 4.22 11.21 -2.45
N SER A 146 3.15 12.02 -2.45
CA SER A 146 2.85 12.97 -1.39
C SER A 146 1.35 13.05 -1.13
N ARG A 147 1.01 13.46 0.09
CA ARG A 147 -0.38 13.69 0.50
C ARG A 147 -1.08 14.70 -0.43
N PRO A 148 -2.25 14.36 -1.00
CA PRO A 148 -3.07 15.28 -1.78
C PRO A 148 -3.84 16.28 -0.92
#